data_AF-A0A7X7Q984-F1
#
_entry.id   AF-A0A7X7Q984-F1
#
_cell.length_a   1.000
_cell.length_b   1.000
_cell.length_c   1.000
_cell.angle_alpha   90.00
_cell.angle_beta   90.00
_cell.angle_gamma   90.00
#
_symmetry.space_group_name_H-M   'P 1'
#
loop_
_entity.id
_entity.type
_entity.pdbx_description
1 polymer ?
#
loop_
_entity_poly.entity_id
_entity_poly.type
_entity_poly.pdbx_seq_one_letter_code
_entity_poly.pdbx_strand_id
1 'polypeptide(L)' 'DLPTALYIVAAELDDGVLVGQLPAGDNPDQFGLVLDLGSPLTAAVTAAVDALRADGTLARIETEWLTDSAGAPVLE' A
#
# COMPACT_ATOMS: atom_id res chain seq x y z
N ASP A 1 2.03 6.09 -7.35
CA ASP A 1 1.76 4.86 -6.56
C ASP A 1 0.81 3.95 -7.35
N LEU A 2 0.76 2.66 -7.00
CA LEU A 2 -0.05 1.67 -7.72
C LEU A 2 -1.57 1.98 -7.69
N PRO A 3 -2.19 2.37 -6.55
CA PRO A 3 -3.60 2.78 -6.52
C PRO A 3 -3.95 3.88 -7.53
N THR A 4 -3.15 4.93 -7.62
CA THR A 4 -3.36 6.01 -8.61
C THR A 4 -3.29 5.48 -10.04
N ALA A 5 -2.30 4.63 -10.35
CA ALA A 5 -2.15 4.04 -11.68
C ALA A 5 -3.34 3.14 -12.06
N LEU A 6 -3.85 2.35 -11.11
CA LEU A 6 -5.05 1.53 -11.30
C LEU A 6 -6.27 2.39 -11.63
N TYR A 7 -6.47 3.51 -10.91
CA TYR A 7 -7.57 4.42 -11.18
C TYR A 7 -7.48 5.05 -12.58
N ILE A 8 -6.31 5.56 -12.97
CA ILE A 8 -6.11 6.19 -14.28
C ILE A 8 -6.41 5.19 -15.41
N VAL A 9 -5.86 3.97 -15.32
CA VAL A 9 -6.06 2.94 -16.35
C VAL A 9 -7.51 2.46 -16.41
N ALA A 10 -8.21 2.40 -15.27
CA ALA A 10 -9.59 1.88 -15.23
C ALA A 10 -10.67 2.94 -15.50
N ALA A 11 -10.41 4.23 -15.22
CA ALA A 11 -11.43 5.26 -15.18
C ALA A 11 -11.16 6.47 -16.09
N GLU A 12 -9.91 6.75 -16.46
CA GLU A 12 -9.55 7.97 -17.20
C GLU A 12 -9.05 7.70 -18.63
N LEU A 13 -8.53 6.50 -18.93
CA LEU A 13 -7.98 6.14 -20.23
C LEU A 13 -8.81 5.04 -20.88
N ASP A 14 -9.19 5.22 -22.15
CA ASP A 14 -9.95 4.22 -22.91
C ASP A 14 -9.15 2.93 -23.19
N ASP A 15 -7.83 3.06 -23.42
CA ASP A 15 -6.91 1.97 -23.74
C ASP A 15 -5.65 2.00 -22.85
N GLY A 16 -5.80 2.38 -21.58
CA GLY A 16 -4.70 2.40 -20.62
C GLY A 16 -4.09 1.02 -20.40
N VAL A 17 -2.76 0.91 -20.34
CA VAL A 17 -2.05 -0.34 -20.02
C VAL A 17 -1.15 -0.12 -18.83
N LEU A 18 -1.36 -0.90 -17.77
CA LEU A 18 -0.47 -0.96 -16.61
C LEU A 18 0.67 -1.94 -16.90
N VAL A 19 1.84 -1.43 -17.26
CA VAL A 19 3.00 -2.24 -17.66
C VAL A 19 3.78 -2.83 -16.48
N GLY A 20 3.67 -2.25 -15.29
CA GLY A 20 4.40 -2.69 -14.10
C GLY A 20 4.60 -1.59 -13.07
N GLN A 21 5.37 -1.91 -12.04
CA GLN A 21 5.73 -1.06 -10.92
C GLN A 21 7.25 -0.93 -10.84
N LEU A 22 7.75 0.22 -10.39
CA LEU A 22 9.17 0.37 -10.10
C LEU A 22 9.48 -0.16 -8.68
N PRO A 23 10.71 -0.60 -8.40
CA PRO A 23 11.12 -0.99 -7.06
C PRO A 23 10.93 0.18 -6.08
N ALA A 24 10.62 -0.14 -4.83
CA ALA A 24 10.57 0.87 -3.79
C ALA A 24 11.94 1.56 -3.65
N GLY A 25 11.94 2.91 -3.58
CA GLY A 25 13.14 3.67 -3.28
C GLY A 25 13.55 3.58 -1.81
N ASP A 26 14.66 4.22 -1.44
CA ASP A 26 15.25 4.12 -0.09
C ASP A 26 14.34 4.65 1.04
N ASN A 27 13.37 5.52 0.73
CA ASN A 27 12.42 6.10 1.67
C ASN A 27 11.03 6.17 1.03
N PRO A 28 10.28 5.05 0.99
CA PRO A 28 8.94 5.05 0.43
C PRO A 28 7.97 5.77 1.37
N ASP A 29 6.93 6.38 0.79
CA ASP A 29 5.83 6.97 1.54
C ASP A 29 5.24 5.96 2.53
N GLN A 30 4.88 6.44 3.72
CA GLN A 30 4.33 5.61 4.80
C GLN A 30 2.89 6.00 5.07
N PHE A 31 2.01 5.00 5.15
CA PHE A 31 0.65 5.18 5.65
C PHE A 31 0.60 5.02 7.17
N GLY A 32 -0.32 5.74 7.80
CA GLY A 32 -0.54 5.68 9.24
C GLY A 32 -2.01 5.85 9.60
N LEU A 33 -2.35 5.42 10.81
CA LEU A 33 -3.66 5.65 11.40
C LEU A 33 -3.64 6.99 12.15
N VAL A 34 -4.54 7.89 11.78
CA VAL A 34 -4.67 9.20 12.41
C VAL A 34 -5.54 9.07 13.66
N LEU A 35 -5.07 9.64 14.77
CA LEU A 35 -5.76 9.70 16.06
C LEU A 35 -5.75 11.15 16.55
N ASP A 36 -6.67 11.48 17.46
CA ASP A 36 -6.68 12.78 18.13
C ASP A 36 -5.34 13.07 18.81
N LEU A 37 -4.94 14.34 18.81
CA LEU A 37 -3.73 14.79 19.48
C LEU A 37 -3.80 14.45 20.97
N GLY A 38 -2.84 13.65 21.45
CA GLY A 38 -2.78 13.21 22.84
C GLY A 38 -3.66 11.99 23.17
N SER A 39 -4.19 11.29 22.16
CA SER A 39 -4.96 10.06 22.37
C SER A 39 -4.17 9.04 23.20
N PRO A 40 -4.76 8.48 24.27
CA PRO A 40 -4.12 7.41 25.05
C PRO A 40 -4.00 6.10 24.27
N LEU A 41 -4.67 6.00 23.10
CA LEU A 41 -4.63 4.82 22.25
C LEU A 41 -3.41 4.78 21.32
N THR A 42 -2.69 5.88 21.14
CA THR A 42 -1.57 5.96 20.17
C THR A 42 -0.57 4.84 20.39
N ALA A 43 -0.11 4.61 21.63
CA ALA A 43 0.85 3.54 21.92
C ALA A 43 0.29 2.14 21.62
N ALA A 44 -0.98 1.90 21.95
CA ALA A 44 -1.62 0.60 21.71
C ALA A 44 -1.82 0.33 20.21
N VAL A 45 -2.23 1.34 19.44
CA VAL A 45 -2.43 1.26 18.00
C VAL A 45 -1.08 1.07 17.28
N THR A 46 -0.04 1.81 17.67
CA THR A 46 1.32 1.60 17.14
C THR A 46 1.77 0.16 17.37
N ALA A 47 1.66 -0.35 18.60
CA ALA A 47 2.07 -1.72 18.92
C ALA A 47 1.30 -2.77 18.11
N ALA A 48 0.00 -2.57 17.88
CA ALA A 48 -0.81 -3.46 17.06
C ALA A 48 -0.36 -3.46 15.59
N VAL A 49 -0.15 -2.27 15.00
CA VAL A 49 0.33 -2.14 13.61
C VAL A 49 1.73 -2.75 13.45
N ASP A 50 2.62 -2.56 14.43
CA ASP A 50 3.95 -3.15 14.41
C ASP A 50 3.91 -4.67 14.52
N ALA A 51 3.02 -5.23 15.35
CA ALA A 51 2.81 -6.68 15.41
C ALA A 51 2.31 -7.24 14.06
N LEU A 52 1.33 -6.60 13.44
CA LEU A 52 0.80 -6.99 12.12
C LEU A 52 1.84 -6.86 11.00
N ARG A 53 2.80 -5.94 11.13
CA ARG A 53 3.92 -5.82 10.20
C ARG A 53 4.93 -6.93 10.42
N ALA A 54 5.29 -7.18 11.68
CA ALA A 54 6.27 -8.19 12.05
C ALA A 54 5.81 -9.62 11.73
N ASP A 55 4.50 -9.90 11.85
CA ASP A 55 3.93 -11.20 11.52
C ASP A 55 3.58 -11.38 10.03
N GLY A 56 3.79 -10.34 9.21
CA GLY A 56 3.55 -10.37 7.77
C GLY A 56 2.08 -10.27 7.36
N THR A 57 1.16 -10.01 8.28
CA THR A 57 -0.26 -9.84 7.96
C THR A 57 -0.49 -8.66 7.03
N LEU A 58 0.17 -7.52 7.26
CA LEU A 58 0.03 -6.37 6.36
C LEU A 58 0.51 -6.68 4.95
N ALA A 59 1.62 -7.41 4.81
CA ALA A 59 2.14 -7.81 3.50
C ALA A 59 1.16 -8.72 2.74
N ARG A 60 0.50 -9.67 3.42
CA ARG A 60 -0.55 -10.50 2.78
C ARG A 60 -1.74 -9.67 2.31
N ILE A 61 -2.19 -8.71 3.13
CA ILE A 61 -3.31 -7.83 2.76
C ILE A 61 -2.93 -6.98 1.54
N GLU A 62 -1.71 -6.44 1.52
CA GLU A 62 -1.17 -5.72 0.37
C GLU A 62 -1.13 -6.61 -0.89
N THR A 63 -0.63 -7.83 -0.79
CA THR A 63 -0.60 -8.76 -1.92
C THR A 63 -2.00 -9.05 -2.46
N GLU A 64 -2.97 -9.38 -1.59
CA GLU A 64 -4.34 -9.72 -1.99
C GLU A 64 -5.05 -8.57 -2.70
N TRP A 65 -4.98 -7.36 -2.13
CA TRP A 65 -5.81 -6.24 -2.57
C TRP A 65 -5.10 -5.27 -3.52
N LEU A 66 -3.77 -5.28 -3.59
CA LEU A 66 -2.99 -4.37 -4.42
C LEU A 66 -2.18 -5.12 -5.49
N THR A 67 -1.35 -6.10 -5.14
CA THR A 67 -0.43 -6.72 -6.10
C THR A 67 -1.12 -7.72 -7.03
N ASP A 68 -1.75 -8.75 -6.49
CA ASP A 68 -2.41 -9.82 -7.26
C ASP A 68 -3.59 -9.27 -8.05
N SER A 69 -4.30 -8.32 -7.46
CA SER A 69 -5.44 -7.63 -8.08
C SER A 69 -5.02 -6.73 -9.26
N ALA A 70 -3.81 -6.17 -9.26
CA ALA A 70 -3.35 -5.25 -10.30
C ALA A 70 -2.73 -5.95 -11.52
N GLY A 71 -2.23 -7.18 -11.37
CA GLY A 71 -1.52 -7.88 -12.44
C GLY A 71 -0.24 -7.18 -12.93
N ALA A 72 0.29 -6.24 -12.15
CA ALA A 72 1.40 -5.37 -12.53
C ALA A 72 2.72 -5.85 -11.89
N PRO A 73 3.66 -6.43 -12.67
CA PRO A 73 4.93 -6.93 -12.14
C PRO A 73 5.82 -5.78 -11.67
N VAL A 74 6.72 -6.05 -10.71
CA VAL A 74 7.84 -5.16 -10.42
C VAL A 74 8.85 -5.27 -11.57
N LEU A 75 9.29 -4.13 -12.08
CA LEU A 75 10.25 -4.00 -13.18
C LEU A 75 11.66 -3.82 -12.61
N GLU A 76 12.63 -4.56 -13.13
CA GLU A 76 14.06 -4.52 -12.74
C GLU A 76 14.89 -3.65 -13.68
#